data_AF-A0A2V6DJ76-F1
#
_entry.id   AF-A0A2V6DJ76-F1
#
_cell.length_a   1.000
_cell.length_b   1.000
_cell.length_c   1.000
_cell.angle_alpha   90.00
_cell.angle_beta   90.00
_cell.angle_gamma   90.00
#
_symmetry.space_group_name_H-M   'P 1'
#
loop_
_entity.id
_entity.type
_entity.pdbx_description
1 polymer ?
#
loop_
_entity_poly.entity_id
_entity_poly.type
_entity_poly.pdbx_seq_one_letter_code
_entity_poly.pdbx_strand_id
1 'polypeptide(L)'
;MSVLVDKNTRLVVQGITGSAGAFHTRQCMDYGTNVVAGVTPGKGGQMFDSKVPVFDTVWEARQKTGCNASMVFVPAPAAADSILESVDAEVELVVCITEGIPVMDMMRVKALIRGKQSRLIGPNCPGIITPGACKIGIMPGYIHKLGNIGVISRSGTLTYEAVWQLTSRGYGQSTCIGIGGDPIHGLSHLDCVKLFNEDPRTDAMILIGEIGGSAEEEAAAWIKTNCKKPVAAFIAGMTAPPGRRMGHAGAIVSGGKGTAAEKIEALKAAGIAIADTPATIGVGCHPAWKPSRDGTTVAFEVDDIDAAIAKLKERGVTFDIEKTETPVCWMAQFRDPDPESHRSTDARSLFPKIDAAVVVTPAPAHFETCRELLEMGKDVFVEKPITLVSSEAKELTELAEKRGLILQVGHIFRFDPASLWMRDAIAEGRFGRLKMLRARFSGFKRPRHDTGVTFADSIHFIDLFNFLLGAPPRHVHAVLRDFFGRGMDDESLIVLEYDRGKGSPILATVEAGYNAPGKLREVTIVGTDSSAVCDYNVAQYKIKTFENRHVADGDTIKAEEGAVHQLEFPPEEPLRAELAAFIDSIEKRMPSPVDRWAGFHAVRVVEAALESARTGAWIDISK
;
A
#
# COMPACT_ATOMS: atom_id res chain seq x y z
N MET A 1 -0.59 0.49 -36.23
CA MET A 1 0.38 1.46 -35.71
C MET A 1 0.15 1.48 -34.20
N SER A 2 0.62 2.45 -33.43
CA SER A 2 0.13 2.69 -32.06
C SER A 2 -0.43 4.12 -32.01
N VAL A 3 -1.21 4.44 -30.98
CA VAL A 3 -1.75 5.81 -30.84
C VAL A 3 -0.80 6.67 -30.03
N LEU A 4 -0.53 7.88 -30.52
CA LEU A 4 0.25 8.96 -29.89
C LEU A 4 1.75 8.72 -29.66
N VAL A 5 2.16 7.54 -29.18
CA VAL A 5 3.55 7.22 -28.88
C VAL A 5 4.00 5.92 -29.54
N ASP A 6 5.27 5.87 -29.94
CA ASP A 6 5.91 4.71 -30.54
C ASP A 6 7.44 4.73 -30.28
N LYS A 7 8.18 3.83 -30.92
CA LYS A 7 9.65 3.75 -30.81
C LYS A 7 10.40 4.99 -31.32
N ASN A 8 9.75 5.84 -32.12
CA ASN A 8 10.32 7.07 -32.68
C ASN A 8 10.01 8.30 -31.81
N THR A 9 9.21 8.13 -30.74
CA THR A 9 8.96 9.18 -29.75
C THR A 9 10.25 9.59 -29.07
N ARG A 10 10.55 10.89 -29.08
CA ARG A 10 11.71 11.52 -28.44
C ARG A 10 11.22 12.34 -27.26
N LEU A 11 11.46 11.85 -26.05
CA LEU A 11 10.91 12.40 -24.83
C LEU A 11 11.81 13.48 -24.21
N VAL A 12 11.22 14.63 -23.87
CA VAL A 12 11.79 15.59 -22.91
C VAL A 12 11.11 15.45 -21.55
N VAL A 13 11.88 15.51 -20.46
CA VAL A 13 11.34 15.44 -19.09
C VAL A 13 11.51 16.75 -18.36
N GLN A 14 10.41 17.41 -18.02
CA GLN A 14 10.40 18.61 -17.18
C GLN A 14 10.39 18.22 -15.71
N GLY A 15 11.39 18.70 -14.95
CA GLY A 15 11.63 18.29 -13.57
C GLY A 15 12.50 17.03 -13.45
N ILE A 16 13.32 16.72 -14.48
CA ILE A 16 14.17 15.52 -14.53
C ILE A 16 15.11 15.37 -13.32
N THR A 17 15.55 16.48 -12.74
CA THR A 17 16.50 16.46 -11.60
C THR A 17 15.82 16.39 -10.23
N GLY A 18 14.48 16.41 -10.19
CA GLY A 18 13.71 16.17 -8.97
C GLY A 18 13.64 14.68 -8.64
N SER A 19 13.38 14.32 -7.38
CA SER A 19 13.39 12.92 -6.92
C SER A 19 12.49 11.99 -7.75
N ALA A 20 11.19 12.34 -7.89
CA ALA A 20 10.23 11.54 -8.66
C ALA A 20 10.51 11.58 -10.17
N GLY A 21 10.86 12.76 -10.72
CA GLY A 21 11.22 12.92 -12.12
C GLY A 21 12.43 12.07 -12.51
N ALA A 22 13.48 12.07 -11.69
CA ALA A 22 14.68 11.25 -11.86
C ALA A 22 14.34 9.76 -11.83
N PHE A 23 13.60 9.33 -10.81
CA PHE A 23 13.22 7.93 -10.63
C PHE A 23 12.43 7.39 -11.83
N HIS A 24 11.38 8.08 -12.25
CA HIS A 24 10.56 7.62 -13.37
C HIS A 24 11.21 7.82 -14.74
N THR A 25 12.13 8.78 -14.88
CA THR A 25 12.95 8.90 -16.10
C THR A 25 13.82 7.66 -16.29
N ARG A 26 14.49 7.18 -15.23
CA ARG A 26 15.26 5.92 -15.27
C ARG A 26 14.38 4.76 -15.70
N GLN A 27 13.21 4.60 -15.08
CA GLN A 27 12.29 3.54 -15.47
C GLN A 27 11.78 3.64 -16.91
N CYS A 28 11.60 4.85 -17.44
CA CYS A 28 11.21 5.03 -18.85
C CYS A 28 12.37 4.64 -19.78
N MET A 29 13.61 5.03 -19.46
CA MET A 29 14.80 4.64 -20.22
C MET A 29 15.02 3.12 -20.16
N ASP A 30 14.90 2.50 -18.98
CA ASP A 30 15.04 1.06 -18.77
C ASP A 30 13.96 0.27 -19.54
N TYR A 31 12.77 0.85 -19.71
CA TYR A 31 11.72 0.27 -20.53
C TYR A 31 11.99 0.35 -22.04
N GLY A 32 12.91 1.22 -22.47
CA GLY A 32 13.26 1.46 -23.87
C GLY A 32 12.74 2.78 -24.45
N THR A 33 12.15 3.66 -23.64
CA THR A 33 11.75 5.00 -24.10
C THR A 33 12.98 5.84 -24.45
N ASN A 34 12.97 6.47 -25.63
CA ASN A 34 14.04 7.35 -26.07
C ASN A 34 13.93 8.73 -25.40
N VAL A 35 14.54 8.87 -24.22
CA VAL A 35 14.66 10.13 -23.49
C VAL A 35 15.83 10.93 -24.04
N VAL A 36 15.53 12.04 -24.71
CA VAL A 36 16.54 12.84 -25.43
C VAL A 36 16.93 14.12 -24.71
N ALA A 37 16.10 14.58 -23.78
CA ALA A 37 16.33 15.83 -23.06
C ALA A 37 15.70 15.82 -21.66
N GLY A 38 16.28 16.61 -20.77
CA GLY A 38 15.66 17.00 -19.52
C GLY A 38 15.58 18.51 -19.40
N VAL A 39 14.63 19.02 -18.65
CA VAL A 39 14.49 20.46 -18.35
C VAL A 39 14.46 20.66 -16.84
N THR A 40 15.33 21.53 -16.35
CA THR A 40 15.27 22.07 -15.00
C THR A 40 15.87 23.48 -15.03
N PRO A 41 15.07 24.54 -14.87
CA PRO A 41 15.58 25.91 -14.85
C PRO A 41 16.71 26.09 -13.83
N GLY A 42 17.80 26.73 -14.24
CA GLY A 42 19.01 26.94 -13.46
C GLY A 42 19.99 25.76 -13.47
N LYS A 43 19.72 24.71 -14.26
CA LYS A 43 20.59 23.52 -14.40
C LYS A 43 20.92 23.18 -15.85
N GLY A 44 20.68 24.11 -16.79
CA GLY A 44 21.12 23.96 -18.17
C GLY A 44 22.61 23.64 -18.30
N GLY A 45 22.96 22.76 -19.24
CA GLY A 45 24.32 22.30 -19.48
C GLY A 45 24.78 21.11 -18.63
N GLN A 46 23.98 20.68 -17.65
CA GLN A 46 24.24 19.44 -16.91
C GLN A 46 23.85 18.18 -17.71
N MET A 47 24.29 17.02 -17.23
CA MET A 47 23.91 15.72 -17.76
C MET A 47 23.18 14.91 -16.70
N PHE A 48 21.98 14.42 -16.99
CA PHE A 48 21.26 13.46 -16.17
C PHE A 48 21.78 12.05 -16.44
N ASP A 49 22.19 11.34 -15.39
CA ASP A 49 22.82 10.02 -15.42
C ASP A 49 23.94 9.90 -16.48
N SER A 50 24.67 11.00 -16.73
CA SER A 50 25.72 11.14 -17.75
C SER A 50 25.28 10.86 -19.20
N LYS A 51 23.96 10.74 -19.47
CA LYS A 51 23.42 10.33 -20.78
C LYS A 51 22.50 11.36 -21.40
N VAL A 52 21.65 12.01 -20.60
CA VAL A 52 20.61 12.90 -21.11
C VAL A 52 20.99 14.36 -20.82
N PRO A 53 21.10 15.24 -21.84
CA PRO A 53 21.40 16.65 -21.62
C PRO A 53 20.24 17.35 -20.91
N VAL A 54 20.58 18.21 -19.94
CA VAL A 54 19.63 19.06 -19.21
C VAL A 54 19.70 20.48 -19.75
N PHE A 55 18.53 21.06 -20.04
CA PHE A 55 18.35 22.42 -20.54
C PHE A 55 17.59 23.27 -19.52
N ASP A 56 17.69 24.59 -19.67
CA ASP A 56 16.91 25.51 -18.82
C ASP A 56 15.46 25.66 -19.30
N THR A 57 15.20 25.44 -20.59
CA THR A 57 13.88 25.61 -21.21
C THR A 57 13.52 24.46 -22.15
N VAL A 58 12.23 24.19 -22.31
CA VAL A 58 11.71 23.22 -23.29
C VAL A 58 11.96 23.68 -24.71
N TRP A 59 11.92 25.00 -24.98
CA TRP A 59 12.22 25.56 -26.29
C TRP A 59 13.63 25.20 -26.75
N GLU A 60 14.63 25.40 -25.88
CA GLU A 60 16.02 25.04 -26.19
C GLU A 60 16.17 23.52 -26.40
N ALA A 61 15.56 22.72 -25.52
CA ALA A 61 15.56 21.27 -25.63
C ALA A 61 14.98 20.80 -26.98
N ARG A 62 13.86 21.38 -27.41
CA ARG A 62 13.21 21.06 -28.69
C ARG A 62 14.11 21.41 -29.88
N GLN A 63 14.70 22.60 -29.91
CA GLN A 63 15.58 23.02 -31.00
C GLN A 63 16.80 22.10 -31.15
N LYS A 64 17.39 21.67 -30.04
CA LYS A 64 18.61 20.85 -30.05
C LYS A 64 18.36 19.35 -30.25
N THR A 65 17.21 18.84 -29.81
CA THR A 65 16.96 17.38 -29.77
C THR A 65 15.77 16.93 -30.62
N GLY A 66 14.94 17.88 -31.07
CA GLY A 66 13.69 17.59 -31.78
C GLY A 66 12.71 16.78 -30.94
N CYS A 67 12.74 16.86 -29.60
CA CYS A 67 11.84 16.13 -28.71
C CYS A 67 10.37 16.37 -29.07
N ASN A 68 9.58 15.33 -29.33
CA ASN A 68 8.19 15.43 -29.78
C ASN A 68 7.14 15.01 -28.75
N ALA A 69 7.60 14.61 -27.57
CA ALA A 69 6.75 14.39 -26.41
C ALA A 69 7.40 14.98 -25.15
N SER A 70 6.58 15.43 -24.21
CA SER A 70 6.98 16.04 -22.94
C SER A 70 6.34 15.28 -21.77
N MET A 71 7.13 14.96 -20.74
CA MET A 71 6.67 14.41 -19.47
C MET A 71 6.86 15.45 -18.37
N VAL A 72 5.76 15.87 -17.74
CA VAL A 72 5.77 16.91 -16.70
C VAL A 72 5.72 16.26 -15.32
N PHE A 73 6.80 16.44 -14.55
CA PHE A 73 6.98 15.96 -13.16
C PHE A 73 7.22 17.10 -12.16
N VAL A 74 6.89 18.33 -12.52
CA VAL A 74 7.07 19.49 -11.64
C VAL A 74 5.95 19.55 -10.58
N PRO A 75 6.17 20.23 -9.43
CA PRO A 75 5.12 20.44 -8.43
C PRO A 75 3.90 21.20 -8.98
N ALA A 76 2.73 20.98 -8.38
CA ALA A 76 1.45 21.55 -8.83
C ALA A 76 1.47 23.06 -9.10
N PRO A 77 2.10 23.93 -8.28
CA PRO A 77 2.16 25.36 -8.55
C PRO A 77 2.89 25.76 -9.84
N ALA A 78 3.75 24.89 -10.38
CA ALA A 78 4.51 25.16 -11.60
C ALA A 78 3.98 24.39 -12.83
N ALA A 79 3.07 23.43 -12.62
CA ALA A 79 2.71 22.45 -13.65
C ALA A 79 1.92 23.06 -14.80
N ALA A 80 1.03 24.02 -14.55
CA ALA A 80 0.27 24.69 -15.61
C ALA A 80 1.18 25.47 -16.57
N ASP A 81 2.15 26.23 -16.05
CA ASP A 81 3.13 26.95 -16.87
C ASP A 81 4.06 25.97 -17.61
N SER A 82 4.47 24.87 -16.98
CA SER A 82 5.28 23.81 -17.63
C SER A 82 4.54 23.11 -18.78
N ILE A 83 3.22 22.92 -18.65
CA ILE A 83 2.39 22.42 -19.76
C ILE A 83 2.40 23.43 -20.91
N LEU A 84 2.13 24.71 -20.60
CA LEU A 84 2.07 25.77 -21.60
C LEU A 84 3.42 26.02 -22.27
N GLU A 85 4.54 25.88 -21.55
CA GLU A 85 5.89 25.97 -22.10
C GLU A 85 6.12 24.88 -23.17
N SER A 86 5.66 23.65 -22.94
CA SER A 86 5.71 22.59 -23.96
C SER A 86 4.83 22.89 -25.17
N VAL A 87 3.65 23.45 -24.95
CA VAL A 87 2.72 23.83 -26.03
C VAL A 87 3.31 24.97 -26.86
N ASP A 88 3.93 25.96 -26.23
CA ASP A 88 4.58 27.10 -26.89
C ASP A 88 5.83 26.66 -27.68
N ALA A 89 6.57 25.68 -27.16
CA ALA A 89 7.68 25.02 -27.87
C ALA A 89 7.21 24.05 -28.98
N GLU A 90 5.92 24.00 -29.29
CA GLU A 90 5.30 23.15 -30.32
C GLU A 90 5.59 21.65 -30.14
N VAL A 91 5.69 21.18 -28.89
CA VAL A 91 5.76 19.76 -28.58
C VAL A 91 4.40 19.12 -28.82
N GLU A 92 4.36 18.05 -29.60
CA GLU A 92 3.13 17.47 -30.14
C GLU A 92 2.29 16.77 -29.05
N LEU A 93 2.93 16.15 -28.06
CA LEU A 93 2.28 15.48 -26.94
C LEU A 93 2.86 15.94 -25.60
N VAL A 94 2.00 16.40 -24.69
CA VAL A 94 2.35 16.73 -23.31
C VAL A 94 1.65 15.76 -22.38
N VAL A 95 2.38 15.12 -21.47
CA VAL A 95 1.87 14.16 -20.48
C VAL A 95 2.16 14.72 -19.10
N CYS A 96 1.12 15.19 -18.40
CA CYS A 96 1.25 15.76 -17.07
C CYS A 96 0.85 14.74 -15.99
N ILE A 97 1.84 14.34 -15.18
CA ILE A 97 1.63 13.36 -14.11
C ILE A 97 1.09 14.04 -12.84
N THR A 98 1.55 15.25 -12.58
CA THR A 98 1.30 16.02 -11.35
C THR A 98 -0.18 16.06 -10.97
N GLU A 99 -0.48 15.71 -9.72
CA GLU A 99 -1.80 15.86 -9.12
C GLU A 99 -1.90 17.17 -8.32
N GLY A 100 -3.12 17.69 -8.16
CA GLY A 100 -3.39 18.83 -7.28
C GLY A 100 -3.18 20.20 -7.93
N ILE A 101 -3.16 20.26 -9.27
CA ILE A 101 -3.13 21.54 -9.99
C ILE A 101 -4.45 22.29 -9.74
N PRO A 102 -4.43 23.57 -9.39
CA PRO A 102 -5.65 24.35 -9.25
C PRO A 102 -6.53 24.30 -10.50
N VAL A 103 -7.84 24.09 -10.33
CA VAL A 103 -8.79 24.00 -11.44
C VAL A 103 -8.78 25.26 -12.32
N MET A 104 -8.55 26.43 -11.72
CA MET A 104 -8.43 27.71 -12.45
C MET A 104 -7.23 27.71 -13.40
N ASP A 105 -6.11 27.12 -12.98
CA ASP A 105 -4.92 27.02 -13.82
C ASP A 105 -5.16 26.05 -14.97
N MET A 106 -5.79 24.91 -14.70
CA MET A 106 -6.17 23.96 -15.75
C MET A 106 -7.22 24.52 -16.71
N MET A 107 -8.13 25.38 -16.25
CA MET A 107 -9.06 26.11 -17.11
C MET A 107 -8.32 27.05 -18.07
N ARG A 108 -7.30 27.78 -17.57
CA ARG A 108 -6.41 28.62 -18.39
C ARG A 108 -5.65 27.76 -19.41
N VAL A 109 -5.06 26.65 -18.98
CA VAL A 109 -4.35 25.70 -19.86
C VAL A 109 -5.27 25.22 -20.98
N LYS A 110 -6.48 24.76 -20.64
CA LYS A 110 -7.46 24.24 -21.60
C LYS A 110 -7.90 25.29 -22.62
N ALA A 111 -8.04 26.55 -22.19
CA ALA A 111 -8.36 27.65 -23.07
C ALA A 111 -7.22 27.96 -24.06
N LEU A 112 -5.97 27.97 -23.59
CA LEU A 112 -4.80 28.34 -24.40
C LEU A 112 -4.31 27.25 -25.35
N ILE A 113 -4.51 25.96 -25.00
CA ILE A 113 -4.17 24.85 -25.90
C ILE A 113 -5.20 24.67 -27.04
N ARG A 114 -6.39 25.27 -26.91
CA ARG A 114 -7.45 25.15 -27.92
C ARG A 114 -6.98 25.72 -29.27
N GLY A 115 -7.05 24.90 -30.32
CA GLY A 115 -6.60 25.28 -31.66
C GLY A 115 -5.10 25.13 -31.90
N LYS A 116 -4.33 24.70 -30.89
CA LYS A 116 -2.92 24.29 -31.06
C LYS A 116 -2.86 22.83 -31.53
N GLN A 117 -1.73 22.45 -32.11
CA GLN A 117 -1.49 21.06 -32.56
C GLN A 117 -1.17 20.12 -31.38
N SER A 118 -0.65 20.67 -30.28
CA SER A 118 -0.30 19.92 -29.09
C SER A 118 -1.50 19.25 -28.44
N ARG A 119 -1.32 17.99 -28.02
CA ARG A 119 -2.29 17.23 -27.22
C ARG A 119 -1.80 17.12 -25.79
N LEU A 120 -2.72 17.13 -24.83
CA LEU A 120 -2.42 16.97 -23.41
C LEU A 120 -3.03 15.65 -22.88
N ILE A 121 -2.26 14.88 -22.13
CA ILE A 121 -2.73 13.78 -21.29
C ILE A 121 -2.52 14.18 -19.83
N GLY A 122 -3.52 13.94 -18.98
CA GLY A 122 -3.53 14.43 -17.60
C GLY A 122 -4.10 15.86 -17.47
N PRO A 123 -3.88 16.54 -16.33
CA PRO A 123 -3.00 16.17 -15.21
C PRO A 123 -3.57 15.03 -14.35
N ASN A 124 -2.93 14.74 -13.22
CA ASN A 124 -3.35 13.71 -12.28
C ASN A 124 -3.57 12.35 -12.97
N CYS A 125 -2.55 11.88 -13.69
CA CYS A 125 -2.67 10.69 -14.51
C CYS A 125 -1.42 9.79 -14.42
N PRO A 126 -1.55 8.48 -14.67
CA PRO A 126 -0.40 7.59 -14.74
C PRO A 126 0.44 7.79 -16.01
N GLY A 127 -0.10 8.48 -17.03
CA GLY A 127 0.52 8.72 -18.32
C GLY A 127 0.04 7.80 -19.45
N ILE A 128 0.93 7.52 -20.41
CA ILE A 128 0.66 6.69 -21.60
C ILE A 128 1.74 5.63 -21.80
N ILE A 129 1.34 4.45 -22.27
CA ILE A 129 2.27 3.37 -22.62
C ILE A 129 1.80 2.61 -23.87
N THR A 130 2.70 2.47 -24.83
CA THR A 130 2.61 1.51 -25.94
C THR A 130 3.57 0.37 -25.63
N PRO A 131 3.06 -0.84 -25.30
CA PRO A 131 3.91 -1.90 -24.82
C PRO A 131 5.00 -2.32 -25.80
N GLY A 132 6.23 -2.49 -25.31
CA GLY A 132 7.39 -2.84 -26.12
C GLY A 132 7.91 -1.72 -27.04
N ALA A 133 7.41 -0.48 -26.90
CA ALA A 133 7.85 0.65 -27.70
C ALA A 133 8.17 1.90 -26.86
N CYS A 134 7.21 2.43 -26.12
CA CYS A 134 7.38 3.68 -25.40
C CYS A 134 6.47 3.74 -24.17
N LYS A 135 7.04 4.14 -23.03
CA LYS A 135 6.37 4.44 -21.78
C LYS A 135 6.67 5.89 -21.39
N ILE A 136 5.62 6.67 -21.17
CA ILE A 136 5.70 8.03 -20.61
C ILE A 136 4.81 8.09 -19.37
N GLY A 137 5.41 8.01 -18.18
CA GLY A 137 4.71 8.17 -16.91
C GLY A 137 5.14 7.15 -15.84
N ILE A 138 4.21 6.84 -14.94
CA ILE A 138 4.49 6.13 -13.68
C ILE A 138 4.00 4.68 -13.64
N MET A 139 3.33 4.21 -14.70
CA MET A 139 2.80 2.84 -14.75
C MET A 139 3.92 1.78 -14.72
N PRO A 140 3.75 0.64 -14.05
CA PRO A 140 4.73 -0.43 -14.09
C PRO A 140 4.82 -1.03 -15.50
N GLY A 141 6.01 -1.04 -16.11
CA GLY A 141 6.16 -1.53 -17.49
C GLY A 141 5.95 -3.05 -17.62
N TYR A 142 6.35 -3.81 -16.59
CA TYR A 142 6.37 -5.28 -16.63
C TYR A 142 4.98 -5.94 -16.67
N ILE A 143 3.92 -5.24 -16.26
CA ILE A 143 2.55 -5.78 -16.35
C ILE A 143 1.95 -5.65 -17.75
N HIS A 144 2.60 -4.91 -18.65
CA HIS A 144 2.12 -4.65 -19.99
C HIS A 144 2.75 -5.61 -20.99
N LYS A 145 1.96 -6.09 -21.94
CA LYS A 145 2.40 -6.99 -23.02
C LYS A 145 1.87 -6.47 -24.35
N LEU A 146 2.68 -6.50 -25.41
CA LEU A 146 2.22 -6.08 -26.74
C LEU A 146 1.02 -6.93 -27.17
N GLY A 147 -0.04 -6.24 -27.58
CA GLY A 147 -1.30 -6.84 -27.99
C GLY A 147 -2.13 -5.90 -28.86
N ASN A 148 -3.43 -6.16 -28.90
CA ASN A 148 -4.40 -5.47 -29.78
C ASN A 148 -5.55 -4.78 -29.04
N ILE A 149 -5.51 -4.71 -27.70
CA ILE A 149 -6.56 -4.06 -26.90
C ILE A 149 -6.14 -2.66 -26.47
N GLY A 150 -6.92 -1.65 -26.85
CA GLY A 150 -6.75 -0.27 -26.37
C GLY A 150 -7.34 -0.10 -24.97
N VAL A 151 -6.65 0.60 -24.05
CA VAL A 151 -7.17 0.85 -22.69
C VAL A 151 -7.21 2.35 -22.42
N ILE A 152 -8.34 2.87 -21.98
CA ILE A 152 -8.55 4.29 -21.63
C ILE A 152 -9.10 4.37 -20.22
N SER A 153 -8.52 5.20 -19.35
CA SER A 153 -8.93 5.27 -17.95
C SER A 153 -8.70 6.61 -17.29
N ARG A 154 -9.60 6.99 -16.37
CA ARG A 154 -9.38 8.13 -15.44
C ARG A 154 -8.48 7.78 -14.26
N SER A 155 -8.38 6.49 -13.90
CA SER A 155 -7.70 6.03 -12.69
C SER A 155 -6.36 5.36 -12.98
N GLY A 156 -5.35 5.60 -12.14
CA GLY A 156 -4.04 4.95 -12.24
C GLY A 156 -4.10 3.44 -12.02
N THR A 157 -4.22 3.01 -10.76
CA THR A 157 -4.12 1.60 -10.38
C THR A 157 -5.22 0.72 -10.95
N LEU A 158 -6.43 1.25 -11.15
CA LEU A 158 -7.51 0.50 -11.78
C LEU A 158 -7.21 0.20 -13.28
N THR A 159 -6.43 1.06 -13.94
CA THR A 159 -5.88 0.72 -15.27
C THR A 159 -4.96 -0.49 -15.18
N TYR A 160 -4.13 -0.56 -14.15
CA TYR A 160 -3.16 -1.64 -13.98
C TYR A 160 -3.86 -2.98 -13.77
N GLU A 161 -5.00 -2.99 -13.07
CA GLU A 161 -5.83 -4.18 -12.93
C GLU A 161 -6.36 -4.69 -14.27
N ALA A 162 -6.92 -3.80 -15.10
CA ALA A 162 -7.40 -4.16 -16.43
C ALA A 162 -6.26 -4.64 -17.34
N VAL A 163 -5.12 -3.95 -17.29
CA VAL A 163 -3.90 -4.32 -18.02
C VAL A 163 -3.42 -5.71 -17.59
N TRP A 164 -3.32 -5.98 -16.29
CA TRP A 164 -2.88 -7.27 -15.77
C TRP A 164 -3.85 -8.38 -16.20
N GLN A 165 -5.16 -8.14 -16.11
CA GLN A 165 -6.17 -9.09 -16.58
C GLN A 165 -6.02 -9.42 -18.06
N LEU A 166 -5.71 -8.44 -18.92
CA LEU A 166 -5.45 -8.63 -20.34
C LEU A 166 -4.13 -9.36 -20.62
N THR A 167 -3.05 -8.95 -19.95
CA THR A 167 -1.70 -9.49 -20.13
C THR A 167 -1.64 -10.96 -19.74
N SER A 168 -2.15 -11.30 -18.56
CA SER A 168 -2.15 -12.67 -18.02
C SER A 168 -3.01 -13.63 -18.83
N ARG A 169 -3.84 -13.12 -19.75
CA ARG A 169 -4.66 -13.91 -20.69
C ARG A 169 -4.09 -13.97 -22.10
N GLY A 170 -2.94 -13.36 -22.32
CA GLY A 170 -2.27 -13.37 -23.61
C GLY A 170 -2.81 -12.37 -24.64
N TYR A 171 -3.84 -11.56 -24.31
CA TYR A 171 -4.34 -10.52 -25.22
C TYR A 171 -3.36 -9.36 -25.35
N GLY A 172 -2.82 -8.88 -24.23
CA GLY A 172 -1.96 -7.70 -24.20
C GLY A 172 -2.69 -6.41 -24.57
N GLN A 173 -1.94 -5.33 -24.79
CA GLN A 173 -2.47 -4.01 -25.08
C GLN A 173 -1.82 -3.40 -26.33
N SER A 174 -2.60 -2.69 -27.12
CA SER A 174 -2.08 -1.87 -28.23
C SER A 174 -1.45 -0.60 -27.68
N THR A 175 -2.19 0.14 -26.86
CA THR A 175 -1.72 1.31 -26.09
C THR A 175 -2.67 1.52 -24.90
N CYS A 176 -2.14 1.97 -23.76
CA CYS A 176 -2.91 2.34 -22.58
C CYS A 176 -2.76 3.84 -22.30
N ILE A 177 -3.87 4.55 -22.15
CA ILE A 177 -3.93 6.00 -21.92
C ILE A 177 -4.66 6.27 -20.61
N GLY A 178 -3.93 6.72 -19.60
CA GLY A 178 -4.52 7.31 -18.40
C GLY A 178 -4.80 8.78 -18.64
N ILE A 179 -6.07 9.16 -18.83
CA ILE A 179 -6.46 10.55 -19.14
C ILE A 179 -6.44 11.48 -17.93
N GLY A 180 -6.56 10.91 -16.72
CA GLY A 180 -6.44 11.60 -15.44
C GLY A 180 -7.76 11.78 -14.68
N GLY A 181 -7.65 12.00 -13.37
CA GLY A 181 -8.77 12.10 -12.43
C GLY A 181 -9.29 13.51 -12.16
N ASP A 182 -8.66 14.54 -12.73
CA ASP A 182 -9.03 15.93 -12.46
C ASP A 182 -10.28 16.38 -13.24
N PRO A 183 -11.07 17.36 -12.75
CA PRO A 183 -12.28 17.84 -13.42
C PRO A 183 -12.02 18.45 -14.81
N ILE A 184 -10.83 19.02 -15.02
CA ILE A 184 -10.39 19.59 -16.28
C ILE A 184 -9.07 18.92 -16.64
N HIS A 185 -9.12 17.99 -17.59
CA HIS A 185 -7.97 17.30 -18.16
C HIS A 185 -7.82 17.60 -19.66
N GLY A 186 -6.75 17.07 -20.24
CA GLY A 186 -6.46 17.14 -21.67
C GLY A 186 -7.42 16.29 -22.51
N LEU A 187 -6.95 15.18 -23.08
CA LEU A 187 -7.79 14.27 -23.86
C LEU A 187 -8.92 13.68 -22.99
N SER A 188 -10.10 13.54 -23.58
CA SER A 188 -11.25 12.86 -22.98
C SER A 188 -11.32 11.37 -23.37
N HIS A 189 -12.25 10.63 -22.77
CA HIS A 189 -12.58 9.28 -23.23
C HIS A 189 -12.95 9.28 -24.71
N LEU A 190 -13.80 10.22 -25.14
CA LEU A 190 -14.21 10.36 -26.54
C LEU A 190 -13.02 10.58 -27.49
N ASP A 191 -12.08 11.45 -27.10
CA ASP A 191 -10.90 11.71 -27.93
C ASP A 191 -10.05 10.45 -28.09
N CYS A 192 -9.81 9.73 -26.99
CA CYS A 192 -9.05 8.48 -27.03
C CYS A 192 -9.81 7.40 -27.82
N VAL A 193 -11.14 7.35 -27.70
CA VAL A 193 -11.97 6.41 -28.46
C VAL A 193 -11.80 6.62 -29.96
N LYS A 194 -11.81 7.88 -30.42
CA LYS A 194 -11.58 8.21 -31.83
C LYS A 194 -10.20 7.75 -32.31
N LEU A 195 -9.15 7.99 -31.52
CA LEU A 195 -7.79 7.57 -31.84
C LEU A 195 -7.69 6.05 -32.01
N PHE A 196 -8.25 5.29 -31.07
CA PHE A 196 -8.23 3.84 -31.15
C PHE A 196 -9.13 3.29 -32.25
N ASN A 197 -10.27 3.91 -32.54
CA ASN A 197 -11.14 3.53 -33.66
C ASN A 197 -10.42 3.63 -35.01
N GLU A 198 -9.50 4.59 -35.14
CA GLU A 198 -8.69 4.79 -36.35
C GLU A 198 -7.42 3.94 -36.40
N ASP A 199 -6.88 3.48 -35.27
CA ASP A 199 -5.64 2.69 -35.26
C ASP A 199 -5.85 1.23 -35.72
N PRO A 200 -5.27 0.79 -36.84
CA PRO A 200 -5.47 -0.57 -37.36
C PRO A 200 -4.88 -1.70 -36.49
N ARG A 201 -4.07 -1.40 -35.46
CA ARG A 201 -3.57 -2.43 -34.51
C ARG A 201 -4.54 -2.68 -33.36
N THR A 202 -5.43 -1.73 -33.10
CA THR A 202 -6.40 -1.86 -32.02
C THR A 202 -7.64 -2.57 -32.56
N ASP A 203 -7.95 -3.75 -32.03
CA ASP A 203 -9.10 -4.55 -32.44
C ASP A 203 -10.31 -4.30 -31.54
N ALA A 204 -10.08 -4.05 -30.25
CA ALA A 204 -11.11 -3.74 -29.26
C ALA A 204 -10.59 -2.80 -28.17
N MET A 205 -11.50 -2.23 -27.38
CA MET A 205 -11.19 -1.16 -26.44
C MET A 205 -11.85 -1.38 -25.08
N ILE A 206 -11.12 -1.05 -24.02
CA ILE A 206 -11.63 -1.00 -22.64
C ILE A 206 -11.68 0.45 -22.18
N LEU A 207 -12.87 0.88 -21.75
CA LEU A 207 -13.15 2.20 -21.20
C LEU A 207 -13.39 2.10 -19.69
N ILE A 208 -12.52 2.72 -18.89
CA ILE A 208 -12.64 2.77 -17.44
C ILE A 208 -13.00 4.19 -17.04
N GLY A 209 -14.20 4.34 -16.48
CA GLY A 209 -14.73 5.60 -15.98
C GLY A 209 -14.97 5.60 -14.49
N GLU A 210 -15.44 6.73 -13.99
CA GLU A 210 -15.80 6.94 -12.58
C GLU A 210 -16.98 7.91 -12.47
N ILE A 211 -17.47 8.13 -11.26
CA ILE A 211 -18.49 9.16 -10.99
C ILE A 211 -17.99 10.58 -11.34
N GLY A 212 -18.94 11.47 -11.63
CA GLY A 212 -18.69 12.89 -11.92
C GLY A 212 -18.45 13.20 -13.40
N GLY A 213 -19.00 14.33 -13.86
CA GLY A 213 -18.97 14.76 -15.27
C GLY A 213 -19.87 13.92 -16.18
N SER A 214 -19.76 14.14 -17.50
CA SER A 214 -20.56 13.48 -18.55
C SER A 214 -19.72 12.81 -19.66
N ALA A 215 -18.41 12.67 -19.46
CA ALA A 215 -17.48 12.27 -20.51
C ALA A 215 -17.75 10.85 -21.04
N GLU A 216 -18.13 9.92 -20.16
CA GLU A 216 -18.48 8.54 -20.51
C GLU A 216 -19.79 8.49 -21.32
N GLU A 217 -20.77 9.32 -20.99
CA GLU A 217 -22.04 9.43 -21.73
C GLU A 217 -21.84 10.04 -23.12
N GLU A 218 -21.00 11.07 -23.23
CA GLU A 218 -20.61 11.67 -24.51
C GLU A 218 -19.87 10.66 -25.39
N ALA A 219 -18.97 9.87 -24.81
CA ALA A 219 -18.31 8.77 -25.50
C ALA A 219 -19.32 7.71 -25.96
N ALA A 220 -20.27 7.32 -25.11
CA ALA A 220 -21.31 6.35 -25.44
C ALA A 220 -22.16 6.79 -26.64
N ALA A 221 -22.62 8.05 -26.64
CA ALA A 221 -23.42 8.61 -27.73
C ALA A 221 -22.68 8.59 -29.07
N TRP A 222 -21.39 8.91 -29.07
CA TRP A 222 -20.56 8.84 -30.27
C TRP A 222 -20.27 7.41 -30.71
N ILE A 223 -19.94 6.51 -29.76
CA ILE A 223 -19.65 5.09 -30.02
C ILE A 223 -20.80 4.43 -30.76
N LYS A 224 -22.03 4.65 -30.27
CA LYS A 224 -23.26 4.07 -30.84
C LYS A 224 -23.43 4.31 -32.34
N THR A 225 -22.92 5.43 -32.84
CA THR A 225 -23.15 5.88 -34.22
C THR A 225 -21.92 5.82 -35.11
N ASN A 226 -20.70 5.81 -34.54
CA ASN A 226 -19.46 5.99 -35.30
C ASN A 226 -18.38 4.93 -35.04
N CYS A 227 -18.42 4.23 -33.89
CA CYS A 227 -17.37 3.28 -33.55
C CYS A 227 -17.56 1.97 -34.32
N LYS A 228 -16.48 1.47 -34.91
CA LYS A 228 -16.46 0.22 -35.70
C LYS A 228 -15.93 -0.97 -34.90
N LYS A 229 -15.42 -0.71 -33.70
CA LYS A 229 -14.68 -1.68 -32.89
C LYS A 229 -15.45 -1.99 -31.61
N PRO A 230 -15.38 -3.23 -31.10
CA PRO A 230 -15.98 -3.59 -29.83
C PRO A 230 -15.42 -2.73 -28.69
N VAL A 231 -16.31 -2.28 -27.82
CA VAL A 231 -15.96 -1.54 -26.61
C VAL A 231 -16.58 -2.26 -25.41
N ALA A 232 -15.76 -2.46 -24.38
CA ALA A 232 -16.20 -2.85 -23.04
C ALA A 232 -15.90 -1.72 -22.06
N ALA A 233 -16.65 -1.63 -20.96
CA ALA A 233 -16.47 -0.57 -19.97
C ALA A 233 -16.66 -1.02 -18.52
N PHE A 234 -16.07 -0.25 -17.61
CA PHE A 234 -16.28 -0.34 -16.16
C PHE A 234 -16.42 1.06 -15.57
N ILE A 235 -17.40 1.27 -14.69
CA ILE A 235 -17.63 2.55 -14.02
C ILE A 235 -17.46 2.38 -12.51
N ALA A 236 -16.43 3.03 -11.95
CA ALA A 236 -16.19 3.05 -10.52
C ALA A 236 -17.18 4.00 -9.79
N GLY A 237 -17.45 3.72 -8.51
CA GLY A 237 -18.21 4.61 -7.64
C GLY A 237 -19.71 4.30 -7.52
N MET A 238 -20.14 3.07 -7.84
CA MET A 238 -21.53 2.61 -7.61
C MET A 238 -22.01 2.78 -6.17
N THR A 239 -21.11 2.67 -5.19
CA THR A 239 -21.40 2.80 -3.76
C THR A 239 -21.00 4.17 -3.19
N ALA A 240 -20.69 5.15 -4.06
CA ALA A 240 -20.27 6.47 -3.61
C ALA A 240 -21.44 7.26 -2.99
N PRO A 241 -21.26 7.87 -1.81
CA PRO A 241 -22.29 8.71 -1.22
C PRO A 241 -22.45 10.04 -2.01
N PRO A 242 -23.68 10.55 -2.18
CA PRO A 242 -23.91 11.82 -2.87
C PRO A 242 -23.15 13.00 -2.25
N GLY A 243 -22.67 13.93 -3.08
CA GLY A 243 -22.04 15.18 -2.63
C GLY A 243 -20.66 15.03 -1.99
N ARG A 244 -20.08 13.82 -1.97
CA ARG A 244 -18.74 13.56 -1.41
C ARG A 244 -17.71 13.38 -2.53
N ARG A 245 -16.56 14.02 -2.38
CA ARG A 245 -15.38 13.80 -3.24
C ARG A 245 -14.70 12.47 -2.89
N MET A 246 -14.47 11.62 -3.88
CA MET A 246 -13.86 10.29 -3.73
C MET A 246 -12.43 10.29 -4.25
N GLY A 247 -11.47 10.73 -3.43
CA GLY A 247 -10.05 10.77 -3.81
C GLY A 247 -9.77 11.81 -4.88
N HIS A 248 -9.96 11.43 -6.15
CA HIS A 248 -9.78 12.30 -7.32
C HIS A 248 -10.64 13.56 -7.21
N ALA A 249 -10.10 14.68 -7.69
CA ALA A 249 -10.79 15.96 -7.69
C ALA A 249 -12.07 15.95 -8.54
N GLY A 250 -12.10 15.19 -9.64
CA GLY A 250 -13.26 15.02 -10.52
C GLY A 250 -14.30 14.00 -10.07
N ALA A 251 -14.00 13.19 -9.04
CA ALA A 251 -14.88 12.11 -8.58
C ALA A 251 -15.90 12.61 -7.55
N ILE A 252 -16.83 13.47 -7.99
CA ILE A 252 -17.93 13.99 -7.17
C ILE A 252 -19.24 14.00 -7.96
N VAL A 253 -20.31 13.50 -7.33
CA VAL A 253 -21.69 13.60 -7.85
C VAL A 253 -22.28 14.94 -7.40
N SER A 254 -22.68 15.78 -8.35
CA SER A 254 -23.22 17.11 -8.08
C SER A 254 -24.53 17.36 -8.86
N GLY A 255 -25.51 17.99 -8.20
CA GLY A 255 -26.79 18.37 -8.83
C GLY A 255 -27.63 17.21 -9.38
N GLY A 256 -27.45 15.99 -8.84
CA GLY A 256 -28.18 14.79 -9.29
C GLY A 256 -27.74 14.25 -10.65
N LYS A 257 -26.60 14.69 -11.19
CA LYS A 257 -26.03 14.23 -12.46
C LYS A 257 -24.62 13.65 -12.25
N GLY A 258 -24.21 12.74 -13.14
CA GLY A 258 -22.88 12.14 -13.13
C GLY A 258 -22.78 10.95 -12.16
N THR A 259 -23.91 10.30 -11.86
CA THR A 259 -23.91 9.06 -11.08
C THR A 259 -23.33 7.90 -11.90
N ALA A 260 -22.78 6.90 -11.22
CA ALA A 260 -22.29 5.70 -11.89
C ALA A 260 -23.43 4.95 -12.62
N ALA A 261 -24.63 4.95 -12.04
CA ALA A 261 -25.81 4.32 -12.62
C ALA A 261 -26.20 4.95 -13.97
N GLU A 262 -26.29 6.27 -14.05
CA GLU A 262 -26.61 6.98 -15.31
C GLU A 262 -25.57 6.69 -16.41
N LYS A 263 -24.29 6.68 -16.05
CA LYS A 263 -23.19 6.34 -16.97
C LYS A 263 -23.31 4.92 -17.51
N ILE A 264 -23.58 3.95 -16.62
CA ILE A 264 -23.77 2.55 -16.99
C ILE A 264 -24.95 2.40 -17.95
N GLU A 265 -26.08 3.06 -17.67
CA GLU A 265 -27.26 3.00 -18.55
C GLU A 265 -26.99 3.64 -19.92
N ALA A 266 -26.28 4.77 -19.98
CA ALA A 266 -25.88 5.39 -21.24
C ALA A 266 -24.96 4.48 -22.08
N LEU A 267 -23.99 3.83 -21.44
CA LEU A 267 -23.07 2.89 -22.11
C LEU A 267 -23.80 1.64 -22.60
N LYS A 268 -24.68 1.04 -21.78
CA LYS A 268 -25.53 -0.09 -22.21
C LYS A 268 -26.44 0.27 -23.38
N ALA A 269 -27.04 1.46 -23.36
CA ALA A 269 -27.87 1.97 -24.46
C ALA A 269 -27.10 2.21 -25.76
N ALA A 270 -25.76 2.29 -25.70
CA ALA A 270 -24.85 2.33 -26.83
C ALA A 270 -24.35 0.94 -27.28
N GLY A 271 -24.80 -0.14 -26.64
CA GLY A 271 -24.39 -1.52 -26.95
C GLY A 271 -23.04 -1.92 -26.36
N ILE A 272 -22.53 -1.18 -25.38
CA ILE A 272 -21.23 -1.42 -24.74
C ILE A 272 -21.40 -2.44 -23.61
N ALA A 273 -20.53 -3.46 -23.59
CA ALA A 273 -20.52 -4.46 -22.52
C ALA A 273 -19.99 -3.83 -21.22
N ILE A 274 -20.67 -4.07 -20.09
CA ILE A 274 -20.29 -3.52 -18.79
C ILE A 274 -19.76 -4.63 -17.89
N ALA A 275 -18.57 -4.42 -17.32
CA ALA A 275 -18.07 -5.27 -16.25
C ALA A 275 -18.76 -4.91 -14.93
N ASP A 276 -19.31 -5.91 -14.24
CA ASP A 276 -20.00 -5.70 -12.97
C ASP A 276 -19.05 -5.37 -11.81
N THR A 277 -17.80 -5.84 -11.90
CA THR A 277 -16.78 -5.67 -10.84
C THR A 277 -15.42 -5.36 -11.47
N PRO A 278 -14.51 -4.69 -10.74
CA PRO A 278 -13.17 -4.44 -11.26
C PRO A 278 -12.39 -5.73 -11.57
N ALA A 279 -12.77 -6.86 -10.98
CA ALA A 279 -12.16 -8.17 -11.23
C ALA A 279 -12.55 -8.79 -12.59
N THR A 280 -13.54 -8.25 -13.29
CA THR A 280 -14.08 -8.84 -14.53
C THR A 280 -13.85 -7.98 -15.78
N ILE A 281 -13.06 -6.90 -15.69
CA ILE A 281 -12.82 -5.92 -16.77
C ILE A 281 -12.22 -6.56 -18.04
N GLY A 282 -11.13 -7.31 -17.90
CA GLY A 282 -10.44 -7.97 -19.01
C GLY A 282 -10.91 -9.41 -19.26
N VAL A 283 -11.93 -9.85 -18.51
CA VAL A 283 -12.35 -11.26 -18.45
C VAL A 283 -13.71 -11.46 -19.10
N GLY A 284 -14.60 -10.47 -19.00
CA GLY A 284 -16.03 -10.76 -18.97
C GLY A 284 -16.34 -11.69 -17.79
N CYS A 285 -17.54 -11.61 -17.22
CA CYS A 285 -17.98 -12.70 -16.35
C CYS A 285 -17.97 -13.96 -17.23
N HIS A 286 -17.08 -14.92 -17.00
CA HIS A 286 -17.21 -16.22 -17.65
C HIS A 286 -18.67 -16.66 -17.39
N PRO A 287 -19.46 -17.11 -18.38
CA PRO A 287 -20.88 -17.36 -18.17
C PRO A 287 -21.18 -18.33 -17.01
N ALA A 288 -20.19 -19.17 -16.64
CA ALA A 288 -20.27 -20.07 -15.49
C ALA A 288 -19.80 -19.45 -14.15
N TRP A 289 -19.13 -18.29 -14.15
CA TRP A 289 -18.70 -17.61 -12.94
C TRP A 289 -19.90 -17.07 -12.19
N LYS A 290 -20.17 -17.63 -11.01
CA LYS A 290 -21.20 -17.18 -10.08
C LYS A 290 -20.52 -16.75 -8.78
N PRO A 291 -20.81 -15.55 -8.24
CA PRO A 291 -20.38 -15.20 -6.90
C PRO A 291 -20.85 -16.27 -5.91
N SER A 292 -19.96 -16.72 -5.03
CA SER A 292 -20.32 -17.61 -3.92
C SER A 292 -21.42 -16.94 -3.09
N ARG A 293 -22.49 -17.69 -2.80
CA ARG A 293 -23.57 -17.21 -1.92
C ARG A 293 -23.14 -17.13 -0.45
N ASP A 294 -22.12 -17.90 -0.08
CA ASP A 294 -21.71 -18.14 1.31
C ASP A 294 -20.36 -17.50 1.67
N GLY A 295 -19.80 -16.69 0.76
CA GLY A 295 -18.72 -15.74 1.05
C GLY A 295 -17.28 -16.25 0.94
N THR A 296 -17.04 -17.53 0.63
CA THR A 296 -15.67 -18.06 0.42
C THR A 296 -15.52 -18.69 -0.96
N THR A 297 -14.41 -18.39 -1.63
CA THR A 297 -13.99 -18.96 -2.92
C THR A 297 -12.48 -19.14 -2.88
N VAL A 298 -11.99 -20.35 -3.14
CA VAL A 298 -10.56 -20.68 -3.12
C VAL A 298 -10.15 -21.08 -4.53
N ALA A 299 -9.08 -20.48 -5.05
CA ALA A 299 -8.45 -20.89 -6.30
C ALA A 299 -7.43 -21.99 -6.02
N PHE A 300 -7.36 -23.02 -6.87
CA PHE A 300 -6.38 -24.09 -6.74
C PHE A 300 -5.05 -23.65 -7.37
N GLU A 301 -3.99 -23.73 -6.59
CA GLU A 301 -2.61 -23.66 -7.09
C GLU A 301 -1.93 -24.97 -6.68
N VAL A 302 -2.16 -26.01 -7.49
CA VAL A 302 -1.66 -27.37 -7.27
C VAL A 302 -1.10 -27.93 -8.57
N ASP A 303 -0.03 -28.71 -8.48
CA ASP A 303 0.66 -29.27 -9.66
C ASP A 303 -0.21 -30.30 -10.43
N ASP A 304 -1.11 -31.00 -9.72
CA ASP A 304 -2.05 -31.96 -10.29
C ASP A 304 -3.49 -31.64 -9.84
N ILE A 305 -4.16 -30.84 -10.65
CA ILE A 305 -5.55 -30.43 -10.43
C ILE A 305 -6.53 -31.61 -10.49
N ASP A 306 -6.26 -32.63 -11.31
CA ASP A 306 -7.18 -33.76 -11.47
C ASP A 306 -7.17 -34.65 -10.23
N ALA A 307 -5.98 -34.93 -9.68
CA ALA A 307 -5.85 -35.62 -8.41
C ALA A 307 -6.50 -34.83 -7.26
N ALA A 308 -6.30 -33.52 -7.21
CA ALA A 308 -6.90 -32.66 -6.18
C ALA A 308 -8.43 -32.69 -6.25
N ILE A 309 -9.00 -32.57 -7.45
CA ILE A 309 -10.46 -32.61 -7.66
C ILE A 309 -11.03 -34.00 -7.40
N ALA A 310 -10.36 -35.07 -7.83
CA ALA A 310 -10.78 -36.44 -7.53
C ALA A 310 -10.86 -36.68 -6.01
N LYS A 311 -9.86 -36.24 -5.26
CA LYS A 311 -9.82 -36.33 -3.79
C LYS A 311 -10.96 -35.56 -3.12
N LEU A 312 -11.30 -34.38 -3.64
CA LEU A 312 -12.43 -33.58 -3.12
C LEU A 312 -13.77 -34.24 -3.43
N LYS A 313 -13.95 -34.76 -4.65
CA LYS A 313 -15.16 -35.50 -5.05
C LYS A 313 -15.34 -36.78 -4.23
N GLU A 314 -14.26 -37.52 -3.94
CA GLU A 314 -14.27 -38.69 -3.06
C GLU A 314 -14.74 -38.33 -1.64
N ARG A 315 -14.42 -37.13 -1.16
CA ARG A 315 -14.84 -36.59 0.14
C ARG A 315 -16.23 -35.95 0.15
N GLY A 316 -16.99 -36.05 -0.94
CA GLY A 316 -18.34 -35.51 -1.03
C GLY A 316 -18.43 -33.98 -1.17
N VAL A 317 -17.31 -33.32 -1.50
CA VAL A 317 -17.25 -31.86 -1.70
C VAL A 317 -18.07 -31.49 -2.95
N THR A 318 -19.00 -30.55 -2.78
CA THR A 318 -19.87 -30.08 -3.88
C THR A 318 -19.22 -28.91 -4.60
N PHE A 319 -19.23 -28.90 -5.93
CA PHE A 319 -18.63 -27.83 -6.73
C PHE A 319 -19.69 -26.85 -7.23
N ASP A 320 -19.53 -25.57 -6.90
CA ASP A 320 -20.33 -24.47 -7.47
C ASP A 320 -19.81 -24.08 -8.87
N ILE A 321 -18.51 -24.28 -9.12
CA ILE A 321 -17.86 -24.22 -10.44
C ILE A 321 -16.93 -25.44 -10.57
N GLU A 322 -17.20 -26.29 -11.55
CA GLU A 322 -16.35 -27.43 -11.90
C GLU A 322 -14.93 -26.99 -12.34
N LYS A 323 -14.01 -27.96 -12.43
CA LYS A 323 -12.65 -27.75 -12.98
C LYS A 323 -12.74 -26.94 -14.27
N THR A 324 -12.21 -25.73 -14.24
CA THR A 324 -12.19 -24.82 -15.37
C THR A 324 -10.75 -24.40 -15.62
N GLU A 325 -10.27 -24.65 -16.83
CA GLU A 325 -8.97 -24.15 -17.25
C GLU A 325 -9.05 -22.63 -17.37
N THR A 326 -8.14 -21.95 -16.70
CA THR A 326 -7.99 -20.51 -16.87
C THR A 326 -6.59 -20.19 -17.34
N PRO A 327 -6.35 -19.00 -17.90
CA PRO A 327 -5.07 -18.72 -18.55
C PRO A 327 -3.83 -18.69 -17.63
N VAL A 328 -4.02 -18.71 -16.30
CA VAL A 328 -2.93 -18.68 -15.31
C VAL A 328 -2.87 -19.91 -14.41
N CYS A 329 -4.01 -20.55 -14.17
CA CYS A 329 -4.10 -21.75 -13.34
C CYS A 329 -5.38 -22.51 -13.67
N TRP A 330 -5.48 -23.71 -13.13
CA TRP A 330 -6.77 -24.38 -13.04
C TRP A 330 -7.56 -23.84 -11.87
N MET A 331 -8.82 -23.48 -12.09
CA MET A 331 -9.71 -23.03 -11.02
C MET A 331 -10.89 -23.99 -10.88
N ALA A 332 -11.35 -24.18 -9.66
CA ALA A 332 -12.62 -24.80 -9.35
C ALA A 332 -13.18 -24.09 -8.12
N GLN A 333 -14.48 -23.84 -8.09
CA GLN A 333 -15.15 -23.30 -6.91
C GLN A 333 -15.89 -24.45 -6.26
N PHE A 334 -15.55 -24.71 -5.02
CA PHE A 334 -16.18 -25.74 -4.23
C PHE A 334 -16.79 -25.12 -2.99
N ARG A 335 -17.91 -25.71 -2.59
CA ARG A 335 -18.53 -25.47 -1.32
C ARG A 335 -17.87 -26.40 -0.34
N ASP A 336 -17.59 -25.89 0.85
CA ASP A 336 -17.40 -26.80 1.96
C ASP A 336 -18.66 -27.67 2.09
N PRO A 337 -18.57 -29.01 1.98
CA PRO A 337 -19.76 -29.87 2.04
C PRO A 337 -20.41 -29.87 3.43
N ASP A 338 -19.70 -29.42 4.46
CA ASP A 338 -20.17 -29.41 5.82
C ASP A 338 -19.71 -28.13 6.55
N PRO A 339 -20.11 -26.93 6.08
CA PRO A 339 -19.63 -25.68 6.67
C PRO A 339 -20.08 -25.58 8.13
N GLU A 340 -21.23 -26.15 8.46
CA GLU A 340 -21.76 -26.18 9.82
C GLU A 340 -20.95 -27.09 10.76
N SER A 341 -20.09 -27.99 10.24
CA SER A 341 -19.20 -28.78 11.11
C SER A 341 -18.08 -27.95 11.74
N HIS A 342 -17.61 -26.89 11.09
CA HIS A 342 -16.43 -26.11 11.49
C HIS A 342 -16.61 -24.59 11.38
N ARG A 343 -17.82 -24.11 11.05
CA ARG A 343 -18.23 -22.70 11.13
C ARG A 343 -19.41 -22.58 12.09
N SER A 344 -19.39 -21.57 12.94
CA SER A 344 -20.51 -21.26 13.81
C SER A 344 -20.52 -19.78 14.17
N THR A 345 -21.71 -19.23 14.39
CA THR A 345 -21.87 -17.90 15.01
C THR A 345 -21.67 -17.94 16.52
N ASP A 346 -21.65 -19.14 17.11
CA ASP A 346 -21.26 -19.39 18.50
C ASP A 346 -19.97 -20.20 18.54
N ALA A 347 -18.84 -19.53 18.80
CA ALA A 347 -17.52 -20.16 18.83
C ALA A 347 -17.45 -21.36 19.79
N ARG A 348 -18.21 -21.34 20.90
CA ARG A 348 -18.21 -22.41 21.91
C ARG A 348 -18.65 -23.76 21.35
N SER A 349 -19.53 -23.75 20.36
CA SER A 349 -19.95 -24.98 19.67
C SER A 349 -18.82 -25.70 18.93
N LEU A 350 -17.71 -25.00 18.63
CA LEU A 350 -16.54 -25.54 17.94
C LEU A 350 -15.40 -25.91 18.89
N PHE A 351 -15.35 -25.35 20.11
CA PHE A 351 -14.25 -25.60 21.04
C PHE A 351 -14.01 -27.10 21.33
N PRO A 352 -15.03 -27.97 21.48
CA PRO A 352 -14.80 -29.40 21.65
C PRO A 352 -14.13 -30.09 20.45
N LYS A 353 -14.17 -29.48 19.26
CA LYS A 353 -13.74 -30.07 17.99
C LYS A 353 -12.34 -29.63 17.53
N ILE A 354 -11.68 -28.75 18.27
CA ILE A 354 -10.38 -28.18 17.90
C ILE A 354 -9.32 -28.50 18.96
N ASP A 355 -8.05 -28.49 18.56
CA ASP A 355 -6.91 -28.63 19.48
C ASP A 355 -6.32 -27.27 19.87
N ALA A 356 -6.41 -26.30 18.96
CA ALA A 356 -5.89 -24.95 19.14
C ALA A 356 -6.81 -23.91 18.48
N ALA A 357 -6.70 -22.65 18.88
CA ALA A 357 -7.48 -21.53 18.35
C ALA A 357 -6.65 -20.29 18.09
N VAL A 358 -7.01 -19.53 17.05
CA VAL A 358 -6.51 -18.18 16.76
C VAL A 358 -7.64 -17.20 17.04
N VAL A 359 -7.48 -16.39 18.10
CA VAL A 359 -8.46 -15.41 18.57
C VAL A 359 -8.15 -14.04 17.98
N VAL A 360 -9.02 -13.58 17.08
CA VAL A 360 -8.92 -12.30 16.35
C VAL A 360 -10.19 -11.45 16.52
N THR A 361 -10.85 -11.58 17.67
CA THR A 361 -12.03 -10.79 18.03
C THR A 361 -11.62 -9.36 18.43
N PRO A 362 -12.56 -8.43 18.68
CA PRO A 362 -12.22 -7.16 19.29
C PRO A 362 -11.61 -7.36 20.69
N ALA A 363 -10.64 -6.54 21.08
CA ALA A 363 -9.86 -6.71 22.31
C ALA A 363 -10.68 -6.93 23.60
N PRO A 364 -11.85 -6.26 23.81
CA PRO A 364 -12.69 -6.52 24.99
C PRO A 364 -13.19 -7.96 25.13
N ALA A 365 -13.24 -8.73 24.04
CA ALA A 365 -13.70 -10.13 24.05
C ALA A 365 -12.57 -11.15 24.27
N HIS A 366 -11.30 -10.72 24.27
CA HIS A 366 -10.17 -11.64 24.33
C HIS A 366 -10.11 -12.42 25.64
N PHE A 367 -10.29 -11.77 26.79
CA PHE A 367 -10.13 -12.41 28.09
C PHE A 367 -11.05 -13.62 28.26
N GLU A 368 -12.36 -13.41 28.14
CA GLU A 368 -13.36 -14.47 28.29
C GLU A 368 -13.15 -15.60 27.28
N THR A 369 -12.91 -15.26 26.01
CA THR A 369 -12.70 -16.26 24.95
C THR A 369 -11.45 -17.10 25.19
N CYS A 370 -10.33 -16.46 25.53
CA CYS A 370 -9.07 -17.15 25.77
C CYS A 370 -9.14 -17.99 27.06
N ARG A 371 -9.78 -17.49 28.12
CA ARG A 371 -9.95 -18.24 29.37
C ARG A 371 -10.71 -19.53 29.14
N GLU A 372 -11.86 -19.46 28.46
CA GLU A 372 -12.68 -20.64 28.17
C GLU A 372 -11.90 -21.69 27.34
N LEU A 373 -11.18 -21.25 26.31
CA LEU A 373 -10.32 -22.12 25.50
C LEU A 373 -9.23 -22.81 26.34
N LEU A 374 -8.50 -22.05 27.16
CA LEU A 374 -7.47 -22.59 28.04
C LEU A 374 -8.05 -23.54 29.10
N GLU A 375 -9.22 -23.23 29.67
CA GLU A 375 -9.93 -24.10 30.60
C GLU A 375 -10.36 -25.43 29.97
N MET A 376 -10.66 -25.42 28.67
CA MET A 376 -10.94 -26.60 27.85
C MET A 376 -9.67 -27.31 27.33
N GLY A 377 -8.48 -26.85 27.73
CA GLY A 377 -7.22 -27.50 27.37
C GLY A 377 -6.75 -27.18 25.94
N LYS A 378 -7.12 -26.03 25.39
CA LYS A 378 -6.78 -25.63 24.01
C LYS A 378 -5.57 -24.71 23.99
N ASP A 379 -4.68 -24.90 23.02
CA ASP A 379 -3.59 -23.96 22.75
C ASP A 379 -4.17 -22.69 22.09
N VAL A 380 -3.68 -21.51 22.45
CA VAL A 380 -4.28 -20.23 22.03
C VAL A 380 -3.23 -19.29 21.44
N PHE A 381 -3.48 -18.83 20.22
CA PHE A 381 -2.92 -17.60 19.69
C PHE A 381 -3.96 -16.50 19.88
N VAL A 382 -3.57 -15.35 20.41
CA VAL A 382 -4.47 -14.20 20.61
C VAL A 382 -3.85 -12.96 20.00
N GLU A 383 -4.62 -12.27 19.16
CA GLU A 383 -4.14 -11.02 18.58
C GLU A 383 -3.96 -9.94 19.66
N LYS A 384 -2.95 -9.10 19.54
CA LYS A 384 -2.68 -8.08 20.57
C LYS A 384 -3.77 -6.98 20.61
N PRO A 385 -4.02 -6.37 21.77
CA PRO A 385 -3.47 -6.75 23.08
C PRO A 385 -4.12 -8.03 23.59
N ILE A 386 -3.41 -8.83 24.39
CA ILE A 386 -3.95 -10.07 24.99
C ILE A 386 -5.24 -9.81 25.79
N THR A 387 -5.29 -8.70 26.51
CA THR A 387 -6.45 -8.16 27.24
C THR A 387 -6.30 -6.65 27.36
N LEU A 388 -7.31 -5.95 27.88
CA LEU A 388 -7.21 -4.51 28.18
C LEU A 388 -6.78 -4.23 29.63
N VAL A 389 -6.59 -5.27 30.46
CA VAL A 389 -6.26 -5.16 31.88
C VAL A 389 -5.14 -6.15 32.22
N SER A 390 -4.05 -5.69 32.85
CA SER A 390 -2.89 -6.58 33.08
C SER A 390 -3.18 -7.69 34.08
N SER A 391 -4.11 -7.53 35.02
CA SER A 391 -4.51 -8.60 35.93
C SER A 391 -5.18 -9.76 35.18
N GLU A 392 -5.98 -9.47 34.16
CA GLU A 392 -6.59 -10.48 33.28
C GLU A 392 -5.52 -11.16 32.42
N ALA A 393 -4.57 -10.39 31.86
CA ALA A 393 -3.45 -10.95 31.11
C ALA A 393 -2.59 -11.91 31.97
N LYS A 394 -2.36 -11.53 33.24
CA LYS A 394 -1.67 -12.36 34.22
C LYS A 394 -2.43 -13.65 34.49
N GLU A 395 -3.75 -13.57 34.72
CA GLU A 395 -4.59 -14.74 34.96
C GLU A 395 -4.54 -15.74 33.78
N LEU A 396 -4.65 -15.26 32.53
CA LEU A 396 -4.52 -16.12 31.35
C LEU A 396 -3.14 -16.79 31.25
N THR A 397 -2.09 -16.03 31.57
CA THR A 397 -0.71 -16.52 31.51
C THR A 397 -0.46 -17.61 32.55
N GLU A 398 -0.89 -17.39 33.79
CA GLU A 398 -0.78 -18.36 34.89
C GLU A 398 -1.66 -19.60 34.63
N LEU A 399 -2.84 -19.43 34.03
CA LEU A 399 -3.72 -20.53 33.65
C LEU A 399 -3.08 -21.42 32.57
N ALA A 400 -2.52 -20.81 31.52
CA ALA A 400 -1.83 -21.54 30.46
C ALA A 400 -0.62 -22.30 31.02
N GLU A 401 0.17 -21.67 31.88
CA GLU A 401 1.33 -22.29 32.54
C GLU A 401 0.92 -23.48 33.42
N LYS A 402 -0.08 -23.29 34.29
CA LYS A 402 -0.62 -24.35 35.15
C LYS A 402 -1.09 -25.57 34.35
N ARG A 403 -1.58 -25.37 33.13
CA ARG A 403 -2.11 -26.42 32.25
C ARG A 403 -1.11 -26.93 31.22
N GLY A 404 0.09 -26.34 31.14
CA GLY A 404 1.10 -26.71 30.15
C GLY A 404 0.68 -26.42 28.70
N LEU A 405 -0.15 -25.40 28.49
CA LEU A 405 -0.66 -24.99 27.17
C LEU A 405 0.21 -23.90 26.55
N ILE A 406 0.21 -23.83 25.21
CA ILE A 406 0.82 -22.74 24.46
C ILE A 406 -0.17 -21.56 24.42
N LEU A 407 0.27 -20.42 24.94
CA LEU A 407 -0.39 -19.12 24.81
C LEU A 407 0.58 -18.16 24.13
N GLN A 408 0.25 -17.73 22.91
CA GLN A 408 1.04 -16.79 22.13
C GLN A 408 0.25 -15.54 21.81
N VAL A 409 0.87 -14.37 22.00
CA VAL A 409 0.29 -13.09 21.63
C VAL A 409 0.82 -12.63 20.28
N GLY A 410 -0.01 -11.99 19.46
CA GLY A 410 0.32 -11.45 18.14
C GLY A 410 1.31 -10.27 18.15
N HIS A 411 2.56 -10.55 18.51
CA HIS A 411 3.68 -9.60 18.54
C HIS A 411 4.54 -9.71 17.28
N ILE A 412 3.93 -9.47 16.13
CA ILE A 412 4.49 -9.64 14.78
C ILE A 412 5.90 -9.04 14.57
N PHE A 413 6.23 -7.91 15.20
CA PHE A 413 7.53 -7.26 15.01
C PHE A 413 8.71 -8.11 15.51
N ARG A 414 8.49 -9.07 16.42
CA ARG A 414 9.52 -10.01 16.88
C ARG A 414 9.99 -10.95 15.77
N PHE A 415 9.18 -11.14 14.73
CA PHE A 415 9.43 -12.03 13.60
C PHE A 415 9.95 -11.29 12.36
N ASP A 416 10.13 -9.97 12.41
CA ASP A 416 10.77 -9.23 11.32
C ASP A 416 12.30 -9.43 11.38
N PRO A 417 12.97 -9.83 10.28
CA PRO A 417 14.42 -10.00 10.24
C PRO A 417 15.22 -8.78 10.71
N ALA A 418 14.71 -7.57 10.47
CA ALA A 418 15.34 -6.33 10.93
C ALA A 418 15.29 -6.22 12.46
N SER A 419 14.18 -6.61 13.09
CA SER A 419 14.04 -6.64 14.55
C SER A 419 14.97 -7.67 15.18
N LEU A 420 15.05 -8.87 14.59
CA LEU A 420 15.95 -9.93 15.04
C LEU A 420 17.41 -9.47 14.98
N TRP A 421 17.81 -8.85 13.87
CA TRP A 421 19.14 -8.26 13.74
C TRP A 421 19.40 -7.17 14.78
N MET A 422 18.45 -6.28 15.04
CA MET A 422 18.61 -5.22 16.05
C MET A 422 18.79 -5.81 17.45
N ARG A 423 18.03 -6.86 17.81
CA ARG A 423 18.17 -7.58 19.08
C ARG A 423 19.59 -8.14 19.20
N ASP A 424 20.04 -8.85 18.18
CA ASP A 424 21.35 -9.52 18.19
C ASP A 424 22.49 -8.50 18.22
N ALA A 425 22.37 -7.40 17.46
CA ALA A 425 23.32 -6.30 17.47
C ALA A 425 23.42 -5.60 18.84
N ILE A 426 22.29 -5.46 19.56
CA ILE A 426 22.28 -4.96 20.95
C ILE A 426 22.99 -5.96 21.88
N ALA A 427 22.63 -7.24 21.79
CA ALA A 427 23.17 -8.30 22.66
C ALA A 427 24.69 -8.49 22.47
N GLU A 428 25.18 -8.35 21.24
CA GLU A 428 26.60 -8.40 20.88
C GLU A 428 27.36 -7.10 21.21
N GLY A 429 26.67 -6.06 21.68
CA GLY A 429 27.30 -4.80 22.06
C GLY A 429 27.76 -3.93 20.89
N ARG A 430 27.20 -4.12 19.67
CA ARG A 430 27.63 -3.40 18.45
C ARG A 430 27.41 -1.87 18.52
N PHE A 431 26.50 -1.42 19.38
CA PHE A 431 26.20 -0.01 19.61
C PHE A 431 27.01 0.57 20.80
N GLY A 432 27.84 -0.24 21.46
CA GLY A 432 28.42 0.09 22.75
C GLY A 432 27.34 0.26 23.82
N ARG A 433 27.46 1.28 24.67
CA ARG A 433 26.46 1.56 25.71
C ARG A 433 25.26 2.27 25.10
N LEU A 434 24.09 1.62 25.10
CA LEU A 434 22.84 2.26 24.65
C LEU A 434 22.51 3.48 25.51
N LYS A 435 22.12 4.55 24.83
CA LYS A 435 21.67 5.81 25.43
C LYS A 435 20.16 5.95 25.30
N MET A 436 19.64 5.66 24.10
CA MET A 436 18.25 5.93 23.77
C MET A 436 17.68 4.98 22.72
N LEU A 437 16.40 4.63 22.85
CA LEU A 437 15.59 4.06 21.78
C LEU A 437 14.42 5.00 21.45
N ARG A 438 14.03 5.10 20.17
CA ARG A 438 12.88 5.91 19.77
C ARG A 438 12.05 5.17 18.74
N ALA A 439 10.75 5.13 18.95
CA ALA A 439 9.79 4.54 18.03
C ALA A 439 8.74 5.56 17.62
N ARG A 440 8.37 5.53 16.34
CA ARG A 440 7.27 6.33 15.77
C ARG A 440 6.35 5.44 14.97
N PHE A 441 5.10 5.37 15.40
CA PHE A 441 4.02 4.64 14.73
C PHE A 441 2.82 5.54 14.47
N SER A 442 3.04 6.57 13.65
CA SER A 442 2.02 7.59 13.37
C SER A 442 1.63 7.59 11.90
N GLY A 443 0.43 8.07 11.61
CA GLY A 443 0.02 8.32 10.23
C GLY A 443 -1.43 8.74 10.14
N PHE A 444 -1.84 9.22 8.97
CA PHE A 444 -3.21 9.67 8.76
C PHE A 444 -4.10 8.45 8.55
N LYS A 445 -4.57 7.88 9.66
CA LYS A 445 -5.26 6.59 9.72
C LYS A 445 -6.66 6.78 10.30
N ARG A 446 -7.57 5.86 9.97
CA ARG A 446 -8.88 5.78 10.62
C ARG A 446 -8.69 5.30 12.08
N PRO A 447 -9.19 6.04 13.09
CA PRO A 447 -9.17 5.58 14.47
C PRO A 447 -9.96 4.27 14.66
N ARG A 448 -9.46 3.38 15.52
CA ARG A 448 -10.18 2.17 15.92
C ARG A 448 -11.38 2.51 16.82
N HIS A 449 -12.45 1.73 16.74
CA HIS A 449 -13.68 2.01 17.49
C HIS A 449 -13.68 1.42 18.90
N ASP A 450 -12.84 0.41 19.13
CA ASP A 450 -12.79 -0.44 20.31
C ASP A 450 -11.63 -0.09 21.27
N THR A 451 -10.58 0.59 20.81
CA THR A 451 -9.41 0.96 21.63
C THR A 451 -8.78 2.30 21.23
N GLY A 452 -8.14 2.97 22.18
CA GLY A 452 -7.27 4.12 21.94
C GLY A 452 -5.96 3.75 21.23
N VAL A 453 -5.23 4.74 20.72
CA VAL A 453 -3.98 4.54 19.95
C VAL A 453 -2.87 3.91 20.79
N THR A 454 -2.86 4.11 22.11
CA THR A 454 -1.88 3.50 23.00
C THR A 454 -2.00 1.97 22.99
N PHE A 455 -3.22 1.43 23.11
CA PHE A 455 -3.49 -0.01 23.02
C PHE A 455 -3.40 -0.53 21.58
N ALA A 456 -3.82 0.26 20.60
CA ALA A 456 -3.84 -0.18 19.21
C ALA A 456 -2.44 -0.23 18.59
N ASP A 457 -1.63 0.79 18.81
CA ASP A 457 -0.45 1.10 18.00
C ASP A 457 0.82 1.17 18.86
N SER A 458 0.81 1.87 20.01
CA SER A 458 2.01 2.00 20.87
C SER A 458 2.45 0.66 21.49
N ILE A 459 1.51 -0.24 21.78
CA ILE A 459 1.80 -1.55 22.36
C ILE A 459 2.78 -2.38 21.51
N HIS A 460 2.78 -2.19 20.19
CA HIS A 460 3.73 -2.86 19.30
C HIS A 460 5.18 -2.52 19.63
N PHE A 461 5.49 -1.25 19.89
CA PHE A 461 6.86 -0.80 20.16
C PHE A 461 7.23 -0.91 21.62
N ILE A 462 6.25 -0.87 22.53
CA ILE A 462 6.45 -1.27 23.92
C ILE A 462 6.95 -2.72 23.97
N ASP A 463 6.25 -3.63 23.30
CA ASP A 463 6.68 -5.03 23.23
C ASP A 463 8.03 -5.18 22.53
N LEU A 464 8.22 -4.51 21.38
CA LEU A 464 9.48 -4.58 20.65
C LEU A 464 10.67 -4.10 21.50
N PHE A 465 10.52 -3.02 22.26
CA PHE A 465 11.59 -2.55 23.15
C PHE A 465 11.87 -3.54 24.28
N ASN A 466 10.83 -4.14 24.87
CA ASN A 466 11.01 -5.21 25.85
C ASN A 466 11.76 -6.41 25.26
N PHE A 467 11.46 -6.76 24.00
CA PHE A 467 12.14 -7.83 23.27
C PHE A 467 13.60 -7.48 22.96
N LEU A 468 13.88 -6.26 22.49
CA LEU A 468 15.24 -5.80 22.17
C LEU A 468 16.12 -5.68 23.41
N LEU A 469 15.54 -5.30 24.55
CA LEU A 469 16.27 -5.06 25.81
C LEU A 469 16.22 -6.24 26.78
N GLY A 470 15.37 -7.25 26.50
CA GLY A 470 15.23 -8.47 27.29
C GLY A 470 14.47 -8.32 28.63
N ALA A 471 13.87 -7.17 28.90
CA ALA A 471 13.14 -6.90 30.14
C ALA A 471 12.13 -5.75 29.94
N PRO A 472 11.05 -5.66 30.74
CA PRO A 472 10.17 -4.49 30.77
C PRO A 472 10.85 -3.25 31.39
N PRO A 473 10.33 -2.03 31.14
CA PRO A 473 10.87 -0.83 31.76
C PRO A 473 10.54 -0.79 33.26
N ARG A 474 11.30 0.01 34.00
CA ARG A 474 11.10 0.27 35.42
C ARG A 474 10.10 1.40 35.65
N HIS A 475 10.23 2.50 34.91
CA HIS A 475 9.38 3.67 35.05
C HIS A 475 8.73 4.05 33.73
N VAL A 476 7.48 4.53 33.79
CA VAL A 476 6.69 4.96 32.65
C VAL A 476 6.16 6.37 32.89
N HIS A 477 6.31 7.26 31.91
CA HIS A 477 5.64 8.55 31.88
C HIS A 477 4.97 8.77 30.53
N ALA A 478 3.77 9.36 30.50
CA ALA A 478 3.07 9.55 29.24
C ALA A 478 2.21 10.81 29.18
N VAL A 479 2.03 11.30 27.95
CA VAL A 479 1.08 12.35 27.59
C VAL A 479 0.17 11.79 26.50
N LEU A 480 -1.14 11.77 26.77
CA LEU A 480 -2.16 11.24 25.87
C LEU A 480 -3.17 12.33 25.52
N ARG A 481 -3.72 12.32 24.30
CA ARG A 481 -4.75 13.28 23.86
C ARG A 481 -5.89 12.58 23.14
N ASP A 482 -7.11 12.89 23.56
CA ASP A 482 -8.35 12.57 22.87
C ASP A 482 -8.74 13.79 22.02
N PHE A 483 -8.28 13.82 20.77
CA PHE A 483 -8.54 14.94 19.87
C PHE A 483 -9.95 14.86 19.26
N PHE A 484 -10.54 13.66 19.21
CA PHE A 484 -11.85 13.42 18.61
C PHE A 484 -13.00 13.36 19.62
N GLY A 485 -12.73 13.46 20.93
CA GLY A 485 -13.72 13.45 22.00
C GLY A 485 -14.39 12.09 22.20
N ARG A 486 -13.67 10.99 21.98
CA ARG A 486 -14.19 9.61 21.99
C ARG A 486 -14.10 8.93 23.36
N GLY A 487 -13.50 9.60 24.35
CA GLY A 487 -13.20 9.01 25.66
C GLY A 487 -12.00 8.06 25.64
N MET A 488 -11.18 8.11 24.59
CA MET A 488 -9.96 7.31 24.41
C MET A 488 -8.91 8.12 23.65
N ASP A 489 -7.64 7.77 23.81
CA ASP A 489 -6.55 8.52 23.21
C ASP A 489 -6.43 8.31 21.68
N ASP A 490 -6.18 9.40 20.96
CA ASP A 490 -5.91 9.45 19.52
C ASP A 490 -4.44 9.74 19.21
N GLU A 491 -3.73 10.26 20.22
CA GLU A 491 -2.31 10.58 20.19
C GLU A 491 -1.69 10.16 21.52
N SER A 492 -0.52 9.53 21.44
CA SER A 492 0.25 9.08 22.59
C SER A 492 1.73 9.41 22.43
N LEU A 493 2.31 9.96 23.48
CA LEU A 493 3.76 10.12 23.65
C LEU A 493 4.15 9.51 24.99
N ILE A 494 4.92 8.44 24.94
CA ILE A 494 5.31 7.64 26.11
C ILE A 494 6.82 7.70 26.24
N VAL A 495 7.31 7.90 27.46
CA VAL A 495 8.71 7.81 27.87
C VAL A 495 8.85 6.64 28.83
N LEU A 496 9.83 5.79 28.59
CA LEU A 496 10.13 4.57 29.33
C LEU A 496 11.56 4.64 29.85
N GLU A 497 11.78 4.23 31.10
CA GLU A 497 13.11 4.07 31.66
C GLU A 497 13.42 2.59 31.89
N TYR A 498 14.40 2.04 31.18
CA TYR A 498 14.89 0.68 31.39
C TYR A 498 16.11 0.68 32.29
N ASP A 499 16.10 -0.21 33.29
CA ASP A 499 17.20 -0.38 34.24
C ASP A 499 18.41 -1.08 33.57
N ARG A 500 19.62 -0.69 33.97
CA ARG A 500 20.89 -1.31 33.59
C ARG A 500 21.67 -1.87 34.78
N GLY A 501 21.07 -1.89 35.97
CA GLY A 501 21.78 -2.16 37.22
C GLY A 501 22.69 -0.98 37.59
N LYS A 502 24.02 -1.13 37.42
CA LYS A 502 24.99 -0.06 37.74
C LYS A 502 25.23 0.85 36.52
N GLY A 503 24.42 1.89 36.36
CA GLY A 503 24.60 2.90 35.33
C GLY A 503 23.40 3.84 35.16
N SER A 504 23.48 4.78 34.22
CA SER A 504 22.31 5.56 33.79
C SER A 504 21.28 4.66 33.10
N PRO A 505 19.97 4.86 33.33
CA PRO A 505 18.93 4.11 32.65
C PRO A 505 18.95 4.35 31.14
N ILE A 506 18.41 3.41 30.37
CA ILE A 506 18.14 3.63 28.95
C ILE A 506 16.81 4.35 28.84
N LEU A 507 16.79 5.50 28.19
CA LEU A 507 15.55 6.18 27.87
C LEU A 507 14.98 5.62 26.57
N ALA A 508 13.69 5.28 26.56
CA ALA A 508 13.01 4.95 25.33
C ALA A 508 11.75 5.81 25.15
N THR A 509 11.45 6.19 23.92
CA THR A 509 10.23 6.94 23.62
C THR A 509 9.39 6.25 22.56
N VAL A 510 8.08 6.16 22.79
CA VAL A 510 7.10 5.64 21.83
C VAL A 510 6.10 6.74 21.50
N GLU A 511 6.03 7.12 20.23
CA GLU A 511 5.06 8.06 19.67
C GLU A 511 4.09 7.29 18.76
N ALA A 512 2.80 7.44 18.97
CA ALA A 512 1.79 6.92 18.04
C ALA A 512 0.58 7.86 17.97
N GLY A 513 0.06 8.05 16.75
CA GLY A 513 -1.04 8.97 16.50
C GLY A 513 -1.71 8.78 15.15
N TYR A 514 -2.97 9.22 15.06
CA TYR A 514 -3.79 9.14 13.85
C TYR A 514 -3.73 10.40 12.96
N ASN A 515 -2.99 11.43 13.40
CA ASN A 515 -3.05 12.78 12.80
C ASN A 515 -1.87 13.11 11.88
N ALA A 516 -0.75 12.40 12.00
CA ALA A 516 0.47 12.72 11.26
C ALA A 516 0.32 12.46 9.75
N PRO A 517 0.79 13.34 8.85
CA PRO A 517 0.79 13.07 7.42
C PRO A 517 1.71 11.89 7.07
N GLY A 518 1.29 11.05 6.12
CA GLY A 518 2.04 9.87 5.69
C GLY A 518 1.86 8.65 6.61
N LYS A 519 2.76 7.67 6.49
CA LYS A 519 2.84 6.50 7.36
C LYS A 519 4.27 6.43 7.91
N LEU A 520 4.40 6.48 9.22
CA LEU A 520 5.65 6.37 9.94
C LEU A 520 5.62 5.09 10.77
N ARG A 521 6.64 4.26 10.60
CA ARG A 521 6.87 3.00 11.32
C ARG A 521 8.37 2.83 11.46
N GLU A 522 8.96 3.57 12.38
CA GLU A 522 10.41 3.71 12.48
C GLU A 522 10.89 3.39 13.91
N VAL A 523 12.05 2.77 14.02
CA VAL A 523 12.80 2.59 15.27
C VAL A 523 14.20 3.19 15.10
N THR A 524 14.64 3.98 16.07
CA THR A 524 16.02 4.45 16.18
C THR A 524 16.65 3.90 17.45
N ILE A 525 17.88 3.39 17.33
CA ILE A 525 18.75 2.97 18.43
C ILE A 525 19.96 3.89 18.46
N VAL A 526 20.27 4.47 19.62
CA VAL A 526 21.42 5.36 19.81
C VAL A 526 22.36 4.80 20.86
N GLY A 527 23.59 4.51 20.44
CA GLY A 527 24.66 3.99 21.28
C GLY A 527 25.76 5.01 21.62
N THR A 528 26.82 4.55 22.27
CA THR A 528 28.06 5.32 22.43
C THR A 528 28.93 5.28 21.18
N ASP A 529 28.89 4.16 20.46
CA ASP A 529 29.87 3.85 19.42
C ASP A 529 29.25 3.92 18.03
N SER A 530 27.94 3.64 17.93
CA SER A 530 27.17 3.71 16.68
C SER A 530 25.68 3.89 16.96
N SER A 531 24.91 4.18 15.91
CA SER A 531 23.44 4.28 15.93
C SER A 531 22.82 3.49 14.77
N ALA A 532 21.54 3.16 14.89
CA ALA A 532 20.77 2.55 13.80
C ALA A 532 19.38 3.18 13.66
N VAL A 533 18.88 3.27 12.43
CA VAL A 533 17.50 3.62 12.11
C VAL A 533 16.90 2.50 11.26
N CYS A 534 15.78 1.95 11.71
CA CYS A 534 15.00 0.93 11.03
C CYS A 534 13.66 1.52 10.57
N ASP A 535 13.37 1.48 9.26
CA ASP A 535 12.08 1.85 8.68
C ASP A 535 11.33 0.59 8.22
N TYR A 536 10.21 0.30 8.89
CA TYR A 536 9.36 -0.85 8.58
C TYR A 536 8.38 -0.59 7.42
N ASN A 537 8.39 0.59 6.80
CA ASN A 537 7.56 0.87 5.60
C ASN A 537 8.24 0.49 4.29
N VAL A 538 9.54 0.20 4.30
CA VAL A 538 10.29 -0.19 3.11
C VAL A 538 10.49 -1.71 3.05
N ALA A 539 10.43 -2.26 1.84
CA ALA A 539 10.65 -3.71 1.62
C ALA A 539 12.14 -4.09 1.64
N GLN A 540 13.02 -3.16 1.25
CA GLN A 540 14.47 -3.34 1.18
C GLN A 540 15.19 -2.22 1.93
N TYR A 541 16.44 -2.47 2.33
CA TYR A 541 17.28 -1.49 3.04
C TYR A 541 16.63 -0.95 4.32
N LYS A 542 15.94 -1.84 5.06
CA LYS A 542 15.16 -1.49 6.25
C LYS A 542 16.01 -0.79 7.31
N ILE A 543 17.27 -1.19 7.48
CA ILE A 543 18.17 -0.62 8.50
C ILE A 543 19.29 0.19 7.87
N LYS A 544 19.49 1.40 8.41
CA LYS A 544 20.69 2.21 8.21
C LYS A 544 21.46 2.28 9.53
N THR A 545 22.74 1.94 9.51
CA THR A 545 23.65 2.10 10.65
C THR A 545 24.56 3.29 10.41
N PHE A 546 24.95 3.96 11.50
CA PHE A 546 25.78 5.15 11.50
C PHE A 546 26.90 4.94 12.51
N GLU A 547 28.15 4.93 12.05
CA GLU A 547 29.30 5.02 12.94
C GLU A 547 29.39 6.44 13.48
N ASN A 548 28.81 6.71 14.64
CA ASN A 548 28.81 8.04 15.23
C ASN A 548 29.07 7.97 16.73
N ARG A 549 30.04 8.77 17.19
CA ARG A 549 30.48 8.77 18.59
C ARG A 549 30.89 10.14 19.07
N HIS A 550 30.82 10.29 20.39
CA HIS A 550 31.35 11.45 21.10
C HIS A 550 32.63 11.02 21.81
N VAL A 551 33.74 11.69 21.49
CA VAL A 551 35.08 11.36 22.02
C VAL A 551 35.59 12.55 22.83
N ALA A 552 36.22 12.26 23.98
CA ALA A 552 36.88 13.29 24.77
C ALA A 552 38.13 13.80 24.05
N ASP A 553 38.26 15.12 23.95
CA ASP A 553 39.40 15.82 23.35
C ASP A 553 39.84 16.95 24.30
N GLY A 554 40.77 16.61 25.20
CA GLY A 554 41.14 17.47 26.32
C GLY A 554 39.93 17.77 27.23
N ASP A 555 39.64 19.06 27.43
CA ASP A 555 38.49 19.55 28.20
C ASP A 555 37.20 19.67 27.36
N THR A 556 37.21 19.21 26.10
CA THR A 556 36.08 19.31 25.16
C THR A 556 35.59 17.94 24.72
N ILE A 557 34.40 17.91 24.11
CA ILE A 557 33.82 16.70 23.51
C ILE A 557 33.70 16.94 22.01
N LYS A 558 34.32 16.08 21.20
CA LYS A 558 34.24 16.10 19.74
C LYS A 558 33.22 15.08 19.24
N ALA A 559 32.47 15.45 18.20
CA ALA A 559 31.63 14.52 17.45
C ALA A 559 32.42 13.93 16.27
N GLU A 560 32.43 12.61 16.16
CA GLU A 560 32.98 11.89 15.02
C GLU A 560 31.84 11.20 14.26
N GLU A 561 31.80 11.41 12.94
CA GLU A 561 30.91 10.72 12.01
C GLU A 561 31.74 9.88 11.05
N GLY A 562 31.34 8.63 10.87
CA GLY A 562 32.02 7.62 10.07
C GLY A 562 31.10 7.04 9.00
N ALA A 563 31.29 5.75 8.71
CA ALA A 563 30.55 5.10 7.65
C ALA A 563 29.06 4.98 7.94
N VAL A 564 28.26 5.02 6.86
CA VAL A 564 26.83 4.72 6.87
C VAL A 564 26.60 3.46 6.06
N HIS A 565 26.06 2.42 6.69
CA HIS A 565 25.76 1.16 6.02
C HIS A 565 24.26 0.92 5.93
N GLN A 566 23.80 0.47 4.77
CA GLN A 566 22.43 0.00 4.57
C GLN A 566 22.41 -1.52 4.58
N LEU A 567 21.49 -2.11 5.34
CA LEU A 567 21.37 -3.55 5.49
C LEU A 567 20.17 -4.07 4.71
N GLU A 568 20.41 -5.09 3.90
CA GLU A 568 19.38 -5.83 3.20
C GLU A 568 18.99 -7.08 3.99
N PHE A 569 17.70 -7.40 3.97
CA PHE A 569 17.13 -8.56 4.63
C PHE A 569 16.36 -9.37 3.59
N PRO A 570 16.32 -10.71 3.72
CA PRO A 570 15.49 -11.53 2.85
C PRO A 570 14.03 -11.10 2.96
N PRO A 571 13.25 -11.22 1.86
CA PRO A 571 11.81 -10.96 1.88
C PRO A 571 11.12 -12.09 2.65
N GLU A 572 11.06 -11.94 3.97
CA GLU A 572 10.29 -12.80 4.85
C GLU A 572 8.97 -12.13 5.21
N GLU A 573 7.89 -12.90 5.25
CA GLU A 573 6.57 -12.43 5.68
C GLU A 573 6.43 -12.66 7.21
N PRO A 574 6.50 -11.62 8.05
CA PRO A 574 6.56 -11.80 9.51
C PRO A 574 5.32 -12.48 10.09
N LEU A 575 4.13 -12.27 9.49
CA LEU A 575 2.89 -12.89 9.94
C LEU A 575 2.91 -14.41 9.72
N ARG A 576 3.42 -14.86 8.57
CA ARG A 576 3.62 -16.29 8.30
C ARG A 576 4.62 -16.91 9.28
N ALA A 577 5.74 -16.24 9.52
CA ALA A 577 6.74 -16.70 10.48
C ALA A 577 6.18 -16.79 11.91
N GLU A 578 5.37 -15.81 12.32
CA GLU A 578 4.68 -15.79 13.61
C GLU A 578 3.71 -16.96 13.80
N LEU A 579 2.86 -17.22 12.81
CA LEU A 579 1.91 -18.33 12.84
C LEU A 579 2.60 -19.69 12.75
N ALA A 580 3.65 -19.81 11.93
CA ALA A 580 4.46 -21.02 11.85
C ALA A 580 5.12 -21.33 13.20
N ALA A 581 5.64 -20.33 13.90
CA ALA A 581 6.22 -20.50 15.23
C ALA A 581 5.20 -20.98 16.26
N PHE A 582 3.95 -20.50 16.19
CA PHE A 582 2.86 -20.98 17.04
C PHE A 582 2.56 -22.46 16.79
N ILE A 583 2.41 -22.85 15.52
CA ILE A 583 2.16 -24.25 15.12
C ILE A 583 3.32 -25.15 15.55
N ASP A 584 4.57 -24.74 15.29
CA ASP A 584 5.77 -25.46 15.70
C ASP A 584 5.82 -25.67 17.23
N SER A 585 5.40 -24.66 18.00
CA SER A 585 5.34 -24.74 19.46
C SER A 585 4.31 -25.75 19.95
N ILE A 586 3.16 -25.85 19.27
CA ILE A 586 2.13 -26.85 19.54
C ILE A 586 2.63 -28.25 19.21
N GLU A 587 3.18 -28.45 18.01
CA GLU A 587 3.64 -29.76 17.53
C GLU A 587 4.79 -30.32 18.36
N LYS A 588 5.77 -29.47 18.68
CA LYS A 588 6.99 -29.87 19.42
C LYS A 588 6.84 -29.74 20.93
N ARG A 589 5.72 -29.19 21.41
CA ARG A 589 5.47 -28.84 22.82
C ARG A 589 6.62 -28.05 23.43
N MET A 590 7.10 -27.06 22.68
CA MET A 590 8.17 -26.16 23.08
C MET A 590 7.64 -24.74 23.34
N PRO A 591 8.35 -23.91 24.14
CA PRO A 591 7.96 -22.53 24.33
C PRO A 591 7.92 -21.75 23.01
N SER A 592 6.92 -20.87 22.87
CA SER A 592 6.84 -19.93 21.76
C SER A 592 8.02 -18.94 21.80
N PRO A 593 8.54 -18.50 20.63
CA PRO A 593 9.47 -17.38 20.54
C PRO A 593 8.91 -16.07 21.12
N VAL A 594 7.59 -15.94 21.21
CA VAL A 594 6.94 -14.92 22.03
C VAL A 594 6.81 -15.48 23.44
N ASP A 595 7.69 -15.02 24.33
CA ASP A 595 7.58 -15.33 25.75
C ASP A 595 6.14 -15.13 26.25
N ARG A 596 5.63 -16.09 27.02
CA ARG A 596 4.21 -16.10 27.46
C ARG A 596 3.83 -14.88 28.29
N TRP A 597 4.79 -14.26 28.98
CA TRP A 597 4.58 -13.06 29.78
C TRP A 597 4.69 -11.76 28.96
N ALA A 598 5.08 -11.82 27.69
CA ALA A 598 5.20 -10.66 26.80
C ALA A 598 3.91 -9.82 26.78
N GLY A 599 2.76 -10.47 26.60
CA GLY A 599 1.46 -9.81 26.59
C GLY A 599 1.14 -9.10 27.90
N PHE A 600 1.37 -9.79 29.03
CA PHE A 600 1.19 -9.19 30.37
C PHE A 600 2.08 -7.96 30.55
N HIS A 601 3.37 -8.06 30.25
CA HIS A 601 4.32 -6.96 30.40
C HIS A 601 3.95 -5.76 29.50
N ALA A 602 3.54 -6.02 28.26
CA ALA A 602 3.13 -4.97 27.33
C ALA A 602 1.87 -4.23 27.82
N VAL A 603 0.84 -4.97 28.25
CA VAL A 603 -0.40 -4.38 28.80
C VAL A 603 -0.12 -3.60 30.08
N ARG A 604 0.74 -4.11 30.97
CA ARG A 604 1.12 -3.42 32.21
C ARG A 604 1.80 -2.06 31.95
N VAL A 605 2.65 -1.97 30.92
CA VAL A 605 3.26 -0.70 30.51
C VAL A 605 2.21 0.26 29.95
N VAL A 606 1.23 -0.25 29.18
CA VAL A 606 0.12 0.57 28.66
C VAL A 606 -0.74 1.11 29.80
N GLU A 607 -1.09 0.29 30.79
CA GLU A 607 -1.85 0.75 31.97
C GLU A 607 -1.08 1.82 32.75
N ALA A 608 0.23 1.63 32.94
CA ALA A 608 1.08 2.64 33.57
C ALA A 608 1.17 3.94 32.75
N ALA A 609 1.14 3.88 31.42
CA ALA A 609 1.08 5.06 30.57
C ALA A 609 -0.26 5.80 30.74
N LEU A 610 -1.39 5.06 30.79
CA LEU A 610 -2.71 5.64 31.04
C LEU A 610 -2.79 6.29 32.42
N GLU A 611 -2.26 5.63 33.46
CA GLU A 611 -2.20 6.17 34.82
C GLU A 611 -1.30 7.41 34.89
N SER A 612 -0.14 7.37 34.24
CA SER A 612 0.77 8.51 34.14
C SER A 612 0.10 9.72 33.49
N ALA A 613 -0.57 9.52 32.36
CA ALA A 613 -1.25 10.61 31.66
C ALA A 613 -2.38 11.24 32.48
N ARG A 614 -3.05 10.44 33.32
CA ARG A 614 -4.10 10.92 34.23
C ARG A 614 -3.53 11.68 35.43
N THR A 615 -2.40 11.23 35.97
CA THR A 615 -1.82 11.76 37.23
C THR A 615 -0.75 12.81 37.01
N GLY A 616 -0.15 12.87 35.81
CA GLY A 616 1.05 13.64 35.50
C GLY A 616 2.33 13.10 36.14
N ALA A 617 2.29 11.93 36.78
CA ALA A 617 3.43 11.37 37.52
C ALA A 617 4.18 10.30 36.71
N TRP A 618 5.41 9.99 37.13
CA TRP A 618 6.09 8.75 36.72
C TRP A 618 5.50 7.57 37.49
N ILE A 619 5.24 6.46 36.79
CA ILE A 619 4.69 5.23 37.37
C ILE A 619 5.80 4.17 37.44
N ASP A 620 6.10 3.67 38.64
CA ASP A 620 7.04 2.57 38.87
C ASP A 620 6.33 1.22 38.71
N ILE A 621 6.77 0.43 37.73
CA ILE A 621 6.21 -0.90 37.42
C ILE A 621 7.20 -2.04 37.72
N SER A 622 8.24 -1.79 38.53
CA SER A 622 9.21 -2.82 38.93
C SER A 622 8.68 -3.87 39.91
N LYS A 623 7.52 -3.63 40.52
CA LYS A 623 6.97 -4.47 41.60
C LYS A 623 6.16 -5.67 41.14
#